data_AF-A0A1V6YMB8-F1
#
_entry.id   AF-A0A1V6YMB8-F1
#
_cell.length_a   1.000
_cell.length_b   1.000
_cell.length_c   1.000
_cell.angle_alpha   90.00
_cell.angle_beta   90.00
_cell.angle_gamma   90.00
#
_symmetry.space_group_name_H-M   'P 1'
#
loop_
_entity.id
_entity.type
_entity.pdbx_description
1 polymer ?
#
loop_
_entity_poly.entity_id
_entity_poly.type
_entity_poly.pdbx_seq_one_letter_code
_entity_poly.pdbx_strand_id
1 'polypeptide(L)'
;MAIYPSKHAGPSQIRSYLTTVLTTKHDLSLPDATSMANNWRFGREHDLREASQHDFRHLFGAIGPSLYHSVSEDMAAAWHSIPAGSLSAFLILGIPALLVILLFYQGIRSDGFLSRNLPLEYL
;
A
#
# COMPACT_ATOMS: atom_id res chain seq x y z
N MET A 1 12.63 -12.86 6.15
CA MET A 1 11.40 -12.04 6.24
C MET A 1 10.72 -12.06 4.89
N ALA A 2 9.46 -12.52 4.82
CA ALA A 2 8.70 -12.58 3.57
C ALA A 2 8.11 -11.20 3.24
N ILE A 3 8.06 -10.85 1.95
CA ILE A 3 7.41 -9.63 1.47
C ILE A 3 6.18 -10.05 0.67
N TYR A 4 5.02 -9.48 1.02
CA TYR A 4 3.78 -9.79 0.33
C TYR A 4 3.88 -9.45 -1.17
N PRO A 5 3.44 -10.34 -2.07
CA PRO A 5 3.64 -10.18 -3.51
C PRO A 5 2.91 -8.96 -4.10
N SER A 6 3.46 -8.42 -5.20
CA SER A 6 2.81 -7.36 -5.98
C SER A 6 1.47 -7.84 -6.54
N LYS A 7 0.53 -6.90 -6.74
CA LYS A 7 -0.76 -7.12 -7.42
C LYS A 7 -0.66 -7.72 -8.84
N HIS A 8 0.51 -7.62 -9.48
CA HIS A 8 0.77 -8.24 -10.78
C HIS A 8 1.55 -9.55 -10.68
N ALA A 9 1.70 -10.10 -9.47
CA ALA A 9 2.52 -11.27 -9.27
C ALA A 9 1.89 -12.51 -9.91
N GLY A 10 2.75 -13.24 -10.63
CA GLY A 10 2.39 -14.50 -11.25
C GLY A 10 2.51 -15.69 -10.29
N PRO A 11 2.14 -16.90 -10.74
CA PRO A 11 2.10 -18.09 -9.90
C PRO A 11 3.47 -18.45 -9.31
N SER A 12 4.55 -18.28 -10.09
CA SER A 12 5.92 -18.58 -9.63
C SER A 12 6.37 -17.66 -8.48
N GLN A 13 5.98 -16.38 -8.54
CA GLN A 13 6.31 -15.41 -7.51
C GLN A 13 5.52 -15.68 -6.22
N ILE A 14 4.26 -16.09 -6.33
CA ILE A 14 3.45 -16.50 -5.18
C ILE A 14 4.03 -17.74 -4.52
N ARG A 15 4.45 -18.74 -5.31
CA ARG A 15 5.11 -19.94 -4.76
C ARG A 15 6.40 -19.60 -4.04
N SER A 16 7.23 -18.74 -4.62
CA SER A 16 8.46 -18.26 -3.97
C SER A 16 8.17 -17.54 -2.64
N TYR A 17 7.14 -16.71 -2.63
CA TYR A 17 6.65 -16.05 -1.41
C TYR A 17 6.20 -17.08 -0.36
N LEU A 18 5.34 -18.04 -0.73
CA LEU A 18 4.86 -19.09 0.17
C LEU A 18 6.01 -19.95 0.71
N THR A 19 6.98 -20.31 -0.12
CA THR A 19 8.20 -21.01 0.33
C THR A 19 8.95 -20.18 1.38
N THR A 20 9.04 -18.87 1.18
CA THR A 20 9.71 -17.97 2.15
C THR A 20 8.92 -17.89 3.46
N VAL A 21 7.59 -17.79 3.40
CA VAL A 21 6.73 -17.81 4.60
C VAL A 21 6.87 -19.13 5.36
N LEU A 22 6.81 -20.26 4.65
CA LEU A 22 6.94 -21.59 5.23
C LEU A 22 8.31 -21.82 5.89
N THR A 23 9.40 -21.35 5.28
CA THR A 23 10.74 -21.49 5.87
C THR A 23 10.99 -20.52 7.02
N THR A 24 10.49 -19.28 6.96
CA THR A 24 10.83 -18.24 7.93
C THR A 24 9.86 -18.06 9.09
N LYS A 25 8.58 -18.41 8.91
CA LYS A 25 7.54 -18.28 9.95
C LYS A 25 7.06 -19.62 10.50
N HIS A 26 7.32 -20.71 9.79
CA HIS A 26 6.85 -22.05 10.17
C HIS A 26 7.98 -23.08 10.32
N ASP A 27 9.24 -22.66 10.18
CA ASP A 27 10.44 -23.50 10.36
C ASP A 27 10.47 -24.78 9.50
N LEU A 28 9.82 -24.78 8.33
CA LEU A 28 9.92 -25.89 7.39
C LEU A 28 11.31 -25.91 6.73
N SER A 29 11.78 -27.11 6.43
CA SER A 29 12.96 -27.29 5.57
C SER A 29 12.68 -26.69 4.18
N LEU A 30 13.70 -26.15 3.52
CA LEU A 30 13.55 -25.59 2.17
C LEU A 30 12.96 -26.59 1.16
N PRO A 31 13.37 -27.88 1.13
CA PRO A 31 12.74 -28.89 0.28
C PRO A 31 11.23 -29.07 0.56
N ASP A 32 10.85 -29.19 1.83
CA ASP A 32 9.45 -29.40 2.22
C ASP A 32 8.59 -28.17 1.93
N ALA A 33 9.12 -26.98 2.25
CA ALA A 33 8.47 -25.71 1.96
C ALA A 33 8.25 -25.51 0.45
N THR A 34 9.23 -25.87 -0.38
CA THR A 34 9.12 -25.77 -1.84
C THR A 34 8.09 -26.75 -2.39
N SER A 35 8.13 -27.99 -1.92
CA SER A 35 7.16 -29.02 -2.29
C SER A 35 5.74 -28.60 -1.92
N MET A 36 5.57 -28.07 -0.71
CA MET A 36 4.30 -27.59 -0.20
C MET A 36 3.80 -26.35 -0.96
N ALA A 37 4.66 -25.36 -1.21
CA ALA A 37 4.30 -24.18 -1.99
C ALA A 37 3.84 -24.54 -3.41
N ASN A 38 4.38 -25.61 -4.02
CA ASN A 38 3.93 -26.09 -5.33
C ASN A 38 2.48 -26.60 -5.35
N ASN A 39 1.90 -26.93 -4.18
CA ASN A 39 0.47 -27.25 -4.08
C ASN A 39 -0.42 -26.03 -4.33
N TRP A 40 0.13 -24.81 -4.36
CA TRP A 40 -0.61 -23.63 -4.77
C TRP A 40 -1.02 -23.72 -6.24
N ARG A 41 -2.33 -23.92 -6.46
CA ARG A 41 -2.93 -24.13 -7.79
C ARG A 41 -3.49 -22.85 -8.42
N PHE A 42 -3.66 -21.78 -7.64
CA PHE A 42 -4.19 -20.52 -8.13
C PHE A 42 -3.11 -19.68 -8.82
N GLY A 43 -3.52 -18.78 -9.71
CA GLY A 43 -2.66 -18.19 -10.71
C GLY A 43 -2.09 -16.82 -10.36
N ARG A 44 -2.80 -16.03 -9.56
CA ARG A 44 -2.48 -14.60 -9.38
C ARG A 44 -2.57 -14.19 -7.92
N GLU A 45 -1.95 -13.04 -7.61
CA GLU A 45 -2.03 -12.46 -6.27
C GLU A 45 -3.47 -12.20 -5.85
N HIS A 46 -4.33 -11.82 -6.79
CA HIS A 46 -5.76 -11.69 -6.52
C HIS A 46 -6.38 -12.97 -5.94
N ASP A 47 -6.02 -14.13 -6.47
CA ASP A 47 -6.49 -15.41 -5.94
C ASP A 47 -5.90 -15.69 -4.54
N LEU A 48 -4.67 -15.22 -4.27
CA LEU A 48 -4.05 -15.34 -2.94
C LEU A 48 -4.79 -14.46 -1.90
N ARG A 49 -5.24 -13.28 -2.33
CA ARG A 49 -6.00 -12.32 -1.51
C ARG A 49 -7.41 -12.82 -1.22
N GLU A 50 -8.07 -13.44 -2.19
CA GLU A 50 -9.44 -13.94 -2.06
C GLU A 50 -9.52 -15.35 -1.46
N ALA A 51 -8.40 -16.09 -1.43
CA ALA A 51 -8.35 -17.41 -0.85
C ALA A 51 -8.78 -17.39 0.62
N SER A 52 -9.68 -18.31 0.95
CA SER A 52 -10.19 -18.48 2.30
C SER A 52 -9.27 -19.35 3.14
N GLN A 53 -9.44 -19.29 4.47
CA GLN A 53 -8.80 -20.25 5.36
C GLN A 53 -9.15 -21.70 5.01
N HIS A 54 -10.34 -21.94 4.46
CA HIS A 54 -10.76 -23.27 3.99
C HIS A 54 -9.90 -23.74 2.81
N ASP A 55 -9.62 -22.86 1.85
CA ASP A 55 -8.75 -23.18 0.71
C ASP A 55 -7.33 -23.52 1.17
N PHE A 56 -6.79 -22.75 2.11
CA PHE A 56 -5.49 -23.04 2.71
C PHE A 56 -5.48 -24.39 3.45
N ARG A 57 -6.54 -24.72 4.19
CA ARG A 57 -6.67 -26.02 4.85
C ARG A 57 -6.75 -27.17 3.85
N HIS A 58 -7.45 -26.97 2.74
CA HIS A 58 -7.57 -27.99 1.69
C HIS A 58 -6.25 -28.19 0.94
N LEU A 59 -5.50 -27.12 0.65
CA LEU A 59 -4.24 -27.19 -0.11
C LEU A 59 -3.02 -27.60 0.72
N PHE A 60 -2.96 -27.17 1.97
CA PHE A 60 -1.77 -27.32 2.83
C PHE A 60 -2.04 -28.22 4.06
N GLY A 61 -3.27 -28.71 4.24
CA GLY A 61 -3.61 -29.61 5.33
C GLY A 61 -3.55 -28.95 6.70
N ALA A 62 -2.90 -29.62 7.65
CA ALA A 62 -2.88 -29.22 9.07
C ALA A 62 -2.25 -27.84 9.30
N ILE A 63 -1.25 -27.45 8.50
CA ILE A 63 -0.58 -26.15 8.62
C ILE A 63 -1.36 -25.01 7.95
N GLY A 64 -2.31 -25.34 7.07
CA GLY A 64 -3.08 -24.38 6.29
C GLY A 64 -3.68 -23.21 7.10
N PRO A 65 -4.37 -23.47 8.22
CA PRO A 65 -4.92 -22.40 9.06
C PRO A 65 -3.87 -21.42 9.61
N SER A 66 -2.69 -21.93 10.00
CA SER A 66 -1.58 -21.11 10.51
C SER A 66 -0.91 -20.32 9.38
N LEU A 67 -0.70 -20.96 8.23
CA LEU A 67 -0.16 -20.32 7.04
C LEU A 67 -1.09 -19.18 6.54
N TYR A 68 -2.40 -19.40 6.57
CA TYR A 68 -3.39 -18.37 6.24
C TYR A 68 -3.25 -17.13 7.14
N HIS A 69 -3.03 -17.34 8.44
CA HIS A 69 -2.82 -16.25 9.39
C HIS A 69 -1.55 -15.45 9.05
N SER A 70 -0.43 -16.16 8.86
CA SER A 70 0.85 -15.56 8.44
C SER A 70 0.73 -14.71 7.17
N VAL A 71 -0.01 -15.20 6.17
CA VAL A 71 -0.22 -14.48 4.90
C VAL A 71 -1.13 -13.27 5.09
N SER A 72 -2.16 -13.39 5.93
CA SER A 72 -3.08 -12.29 6.24
C SER A 72 -2.37 -11.15 6.98
N GLU A 73 -1.47 -11.48 7.90
CA GLU A 73 -0.61 -10.49 8.57
C GLU A 73 0.29 -9.76 7.57
N ASP A 74 0.94 -10.49 6.65
CA ASP A 74 1.80 -9.89 5.63
C ASP A 74 1.01 -8.99 4.67
N MET A 75 -0.22 -9.38 4.33
CA MET A 75 -1.13 -8.57 3.52
C MET A 75 -1.55 -7.28 4.26
N ALA A 76 -1.89 -7.37 5.55
CA ALA A 76 -2.22 -6.22 6.37
C ALA A 76 -1.03 -5.26 6.51
N ALA A 77 0.17 -5.79 6.77
CA ALA A 77 1.40 -5.01 6.82
C ALA A 77 1.69 -4.31 5.47
N ALA A 78 1.49 -5.00 4.36
CA ALA A 78 1.66 -4.42 3.02
C ALA A 78 0.64 -3.30 2.76
N TRP A 79 -0.61 -3.45 3.20
CA TRP A 79 -1.62 -2.39 3.10
C TRP A 79 -1.22 -1.14 3.88
N HIS A 80 -0.76 -1.31 5.13
CA HIS A 80 -0.29 -0.19 5.96
C HIS A 80 1.01 0.45 5.44
N SER A 81 1.79 -0.27 4.63
CA SER A 81 3.00 0.25 4.01
C SER A 81 2.76 1.13 2.77
N ILE A 82 1.52 1.17 2.25
CA ILE A 82 1.10 2.19 1.27
C ILE A 82 1.16 3.53 2.00
N PRO A 83 1.85 4.56 1.49
CA PRO A 83 2.21 5.72 2.30
C PRO A 83 0.98 6.56 2.61
N ALA A 84 0.32 6.26 3.72
CA ALA A 84 -0.52 7.20 4.45
C ALA A 84 0.25 8.52 4.72
N GLY A 85 1.58 8.45 4.75
CA GLY A 85 2.48 9.60 4.77
C GLY A 85 2.35 10.54 3.57
N SER A 86 2.12 10.03 2.35
CA SER A 86 2.07 10.87 1.13
C SER A 86 0.80 11.72 1.08
N LEU A 87 -0.36 11.14 1.42
CA LEU A 87 -1.60 11.92 1.52
C LEU A 87 -1.53 12.95 2.67
N SER A 88 -0.93 12.57 3.81
CA SER A 88 -0.81 13.48 4.96
C SER A 88 0.06 14.71 4.67
N ALA A 89 1.19 14.54 3.98
CA ALA A 89 2.09 15.64 3.67
C ALA A 89 1.46 16.63 2.68
N PHE A 90 0.77 16.14 1.65
CA PHE A 90 0.05 17.00 0.70
C PHE A 90 -1.10 17.78 1.35
N LEU A 91 -1.85 17.16 2.26
CA LEU A 91 -2.94 17.83 2.98
C LEU A 91 -2.42 18.86 3.99
N ILE A 92 -1.36 18.54 4.74
CA ILE A 92 -0.85 19.39 5.82
C ILE A 92 -0.02 20.56 5.29
N LEU A 93 0.78 20.37 4.23
CA LEU A 93 1.67 21.42 3.71
C LEU A 93 1.13 22.09 2.44
N GLY A 94 0.44 21.33 1.57
CA GLY A 94 -0.01 21.83 0.27
C GLY A 94 -1.16 22.84 0.39
N ILE A 95 -2.18 22.54 1.18
CA ILE A 95 -3.35 23.41 1.36
C ILE A 95 -2.99 24.78 1.97
N PRO A 96 -2.22 24.88 3.08
CA PRO A 96 -1.88 26.18 3.64
C PRO A 96 -0.95 27.00 2.73
N ALA A 97 -0.01 26.36 2.03
CA ALA A 97 0.85 27.06 1.08
C ALA A 97 0.04 27.68 -0.07
N LEU A 98 -0.94 26.94 -0.60
CA LEU A 98 -1.81 27.40 -1.69
C LEU A 98 -2.72 28.56 -1.24
N LEU A 99 -3.22 28.51 0.01
CA LEU A 99 -3.97 29.61 0.62
C LEU A 99 -3.12 30.88 0.78
N VAL A 100 -1.88 30.75 1.27
CA VAL A 100 -0.97 31.91 1.40
C VAL A 100 -0.69 32.54 0.03
N ILE A 101 -0.45 31.72 -1.00
CA ILE A 101 -0.23 32.20 -2.37
C ILE A 101 -1.47 32.93 -2.89
N LEU A 102 -2.68 32.37 -2.70
CA LEU A 102 -3.93 33.01 -3.14
C LEU A 102 -4.19 34.35 -2.44
N LEU A 103 -3.97 34.41 -1.12
CA LEU A 103 -4.12 35.66 -0.36
C LEU A 103 -3.10 36.71 -0.81
N PHE A 104 -1.86 36.31 -1.09
CA PHE A 104 -0.84 37.20 -1.62
C PHE A 104 -1.21 37.74 -3.02
N TYR A 105 -1.72 36.88 -3.91
CA TYR A 105 -2.23 37.30 -5.22
C TYR A 105 -3.44 38.23 -5.11
N GLN A 106 -4.36 37.99 -4.16
CA GLN A 106 -5.51 38.86 -3.93
C GLN A 106 -5.11 40.22 -3.35
N GLY A 107 -4.14 40.25 -2.44
CA GLY A 107 -3.59 41.49 -1.88
C GLY A 107 -2.96 42.38 -2.95
N ILE A 108 -2.07 41.84 -3.77
CA ILE A 108 -1.44 42.57 -4.89
C ILE A 108 -2.49 43.09 -5.88
N ARG A 109 -3.54 42.31 -6.16
CA ARG A 109 -4.63 42.71 -7.05
C ARG A 109 -5.49 43.83 -6.46
N SER A 110 -5.73 43.81 -5.15
CA SER A 110 -6.49 44.82 -4.42
C SER A 110 -5.74 46.16 -4.36
N ASP A 111 -4.43 46.13 -4.10
CA ASP A 111 -3.60 47.34 -4.07
C ASP A 111 -3.47 48.00 -5.46
N GLY A 112 -3.40 47.18 -6.52
CA GLY A 112 -3.45 47.65 -7.90
C GLY A 112 -4.81 48.25 -8.31
N PHE A 113 -5.91 47.85 -7.65
CA PHE A 113 -7.24 48.42 -7.88
C PHE A 113 -7.45 49.73 -7.12
N LEU A 114 -6.95 49.84 -5.88
CA LEU A 114 -7.03 51.07 -5.09
C LEU A 114 -6.15 52.19 -5.66
N SER A 115 -4.95 51.87 -6.15
CA SER A 115 -4.04 52.87 -6.75
C SER A 115 -4.56 53.46 -8.06
N ARG A 116 -5.43 52.75 -8.79
CA ARG A 116 -5.95 53.18 -10.10
C ARG A 116 -7.21 54.04 -10.01
N ASN A 117 -7.86 54.10 -8.85
CA ASN A 117 -9.15 54.77 -8.64
C ASN A 117 -9.09 55.92 -7.61
N LEU A 118 -7.90 56.30 -7.13
CA LEU A 118 -7.74 57.50 -6.30
C LEU A 118 -7.78 58.75 -7.21
N PRO A 119 -8.82 59.61 -7.13
CA PRO A 119 -8.82 60.87 -7.85
C PRO A 119 -7.72 61.78 -7.31
N LEU A 120 -6.90 62.30 -8.23
CA LEU A 120 -5.82 63.27 -8.00
C LEU A 120 -6.37 64.66 -7.62
N GLU A 121 -7.19 64.76 -6.58
CA GLU A 121 -7.74 66.05 -6.10
C GLU A 121 -7.14 66.55 -4.78
N TYR A 122 -6.04 65.96 -4.32
CA TYR A 122 -5.32 66.42 -3.12
C TYR A 122 -3.80 66.50 -3.33
N LEU A 123 -3.37 67.20 -4.38
CA LEU A 123 -2.01 67.75 -4.50
C LEU A 123 -2.09 69.23 -4.87
#